data_AF-A0A1E4MEQ9-F1
#
_entry.id   AF-A0A1E4MEQ9-F1
#
_cell.length_a   1.000
_cell.length_b   1.000
_cell.length_c   1.000
_cell.angle_alpha   90.00
_cell.angle_beta   90.00
_cell.angle_gamma   90.00
#
_symmetry.space_group_name_H-M   'P 1'
#
loop_
_entity.id
_entity.type
_entity.pdbx_description
1 polymer ?
#
loop_
_entity_poly.entity_id
_entity_poly.type
_entity_poly.pdbx_seq_one_letter_code
_entity_poly.pdbx_strand_id
1 'polypeptide(L)'
;MRFVAANGGIWSIGAGLQRTVWWLLAIAIAVLLAAIGWAIVTPVSPLGDWRPESAKVLPPPLRKTLYAAVDPFNRGTAMAVPGAQAGGTVTSLTLVLFGTRGLPGGGGSAIIAGEDGVQQVYRAGDEVTPGVTLAEVAFDHVALMRNGAKELLYIDQSGKAPSAQGLVAANPVAPPAGAAVNAPAGGVGALSVDAARRGISFGPRAESGRIVGLEVLPTGDGSAFRGAGFQPGDVVTAVDGKPVTGAGDGAMLAGALRPGASVSVTVRRGDRQLPLAITLAP
;
A
#
# COMPACT_ATOMS: atom_id res chain seq x y z
N MET A 1 -58.12 -82.29 -55.53
CA MET A 1 -56.74 -82.38 -56.06
C MET A 1 -55.79 -82.12 -54.91
N ARG A 2 -54.95 -83.11 -54.57
CA ARG A 2 -53.90 -82.99 -53.55
C ARG A 2 -52.77 -82.17 -54.14
N PHE A 3 -52.34 -81.11 -53.46
CA PHE A 3 -50.99 -80.59 -53.61
C PHE A 3 -50.24 -80.84 -52.31
N VAL A 4 -49.42 -81.88 -52.37
CA VAL A 4 -48.36 -82.18 -51.42
C VAL A 4 -47.35 -81.04 -51.51
N ALA A 5 -47.15 -80.28 -50.43
CA ALA A 5 -46.01 -79.38 -50.32
C ALA A 5 -44.77 -80.24 -50.08
N ALA A 6 -44.02 -80.44 -51.16
CA ALA A 6 -42.82 -81.24 -51.20
C ALA A 6 -41.64 -80.49 -50.57
N ASN A 7 -40.92 -81.22 -49.73
CA ASN A 7 -39.49 -81.12 -49.42
C ASN A 7 -38.95 -79.83 -48.79
N GLY A 8 -38.46 -80.03 -47.56
CA GLY A 8 -37.62 -79.09 -46.87
C GLY A 8 -36.28 -78.86 -47.56
N GLY A 9 -35.80 -77.65 -47.41
CA GLY A 9 -34.47 -77.21 -47.82
C GLY A 9 -34.09 -76.03 -46.96
N ILE A 10 -33.76 -76.31 -45.68
CA ILE A 10 -33.01 -75.37 -44.85
C ILE A 10 -31.76 -75.07 -45.66
N TRP A 11 -31.58 -73.81 -46.06
CA TRP A 11 -30.42 -73.38 -46.84
C TRP A 11 -29.17 -73.76 -46.05
N SER A 12 -28.54 -74.88 -46.42
CA SER A 12 -27.24 -75.27 -45.91
C SER A 12 -26.25 -74.34 -46.59
N ILE A 13 -26.07 -73.18 -45.97
CA ILE A 13 -24.86 -72.39 -46.13
C ILE A 13 -23.74 -73.41 -45.87
N GLY A 14 -23.01 -73.79 -46.93
CA GLY A 14 -22.12 -74.95 -46.89
C GLY A 14 -21.28 -74.94 -45.61
N ALA A 15 -21.15 -76.09 -44.93
CA ALA A 15 -20.53 -76.17 -43.60
C ALA A 15 -19.15 -75.47 -43.52
N GLY A 16 -18.45 -75.32 -44.64
CA GLY A 16 -17.24 -74.50 -44.77
C GLY A 16 -17.44 -72.99 -44.58
N LEU A 17 -18.52 -72.40 -45.10
CA LEU A 17 -18.79 -70.96 -44.95
C LEU A 17 -19.22 -70.62 -43.51
N GLN A 18 -20.07 -71.43 -42.89
CA GLN A 18 -20.42 -71.22 -41.48
C GLN A 18 -19.19 -71.36 -40.57
N ARG A 19 -18.33 -72.35 -40.83
CA ARG A 19 -17.10 -72.57 -40.06
C ARG A 19 -16.08 -71.44 -40.25
N THR A 20 -15.93 -70.92 -41.47
CA THR A 20 -15.05 -69.77 -41.74
C THR A 20 -15.58 -68.48 -41.11
N VAL A 21 -16.88 -68.21 -41.19
CA VAL A 21 -17.51 -67.06 -40.51
C VAL A 21 -17.35 -67.16 -39.00
N TRP A 22 -17.53 -68.36 -38.42
CA TRP A 22 -17.36 -68.58 -36.98
C TRP A 22 -15.91 -68.33 -36.53
N TRP A 23 -14.92 -68.82 -37.27
CA TRP A 23 -13.51 -68.55 -36.97
C TRP A 23 -13.13 -67.07 -37.15
N LEU A 24 -13.66 -66.41 -38.19
CA LEU A 24 -13.45 -64.96 -38.38
C LEU A 24 -14.03 -64.16 -37.21
N LEU A 25 -15.23 -64.51 -36.73
CA LEU A 25 -15.84 -63.87 -35.57
C LEU A 25 -15.03 -64.13 -34.30
N ALA A 26 -14.57 -65.37 -34.07
CA ALA A 26 -13.76 -65.72 -32.92
C ALA A 26 -12.43 -64.95 -32.89
N ILE A 27 -11.76 -64.81 -34.04
CA ILE A 27 -10.54 -64.01 -34.18
C ILE A 27 -10.85 -62.52 -33.93
N ALA A 28 -11.94 -61.99 -34.50
CA ALA A 28 -12.32 -60.60 -34.27
C ALA A 28 -12.57 -60.31 -32.79
N ILE A 29 -13.25 -61.21 -32.07
CA ILE A 29 -13.48 -61.09 -30.62
C ILE A 29 -12.16 -61.16 -29.85
N ALA A 30 -11.27 -62.09 -30.19
CA ALA A 30 -9.97 -62.21 -29.53
C ALA A 30 -9.12 -60.93 -29.69
N VAL A 31 -9.12 -60.34 -30.89
CA VAL A 31 -8.43 -59.06 -31.16
C VAL A 31 -9.07 -57.92 -30.37
N LEU A 32 -10.39 -57.85 -30.30
CA LEU A 32 -11.11 -56.84 -29.52
C LEU A 32 -10.80 -56.95 -28.02
N LEU A 33 -10.81 -58.15 -27.46
CA LEU A 33 -10.47 -58.38 -26.06
C LEU A 33 -9.01 -58.02 -25.76
N ALA A 34 -8.08 -58.34 -26.66
CA ALA A 34 -6.69 -57.93 -26.54
C ALA A 34 -6.55 -56.40 -26.60
N ALA A 35 -7.28 -55.71 -27.50
CA ALA A 35 -7.28 -54.26 -27.61
C ALA A 35 -7.87 -53.57 -26.36
N ILE A 36 -8.98 -54.11 -25.81
CA ILE A 36 -9.57 -53.61 -24.56
C ILE A 36 -8.62 -53.83 -23.39
N GLY A 37 -8.01 -55.02 -23.27
CA GLY A 37 -7.01 -55.30 -22.25
C GLY A 37 -5.82 -54.34 -22.34
N TRP A 38 -5.35 -54.07 -23.55
CA TRP A 38 -4.27 -53.11 -23.80
C TRP A 38 -4.66 -51.67 -23.42
N ALA A 39 -5.89 -51.25 -23.72
CA ALA A 39 -6.40 -49.93 -23.36
C ALA A 39 -6.55 -49.72 -21.84
N ILE A 40 -6.86 -50.78 -21.09
CA ILE A 40 -6.91 -50.74 -19.62
C ILE A 40 -5.50 -50.64 -19.02
N VAL A 41 -4.54 -51.37 -19.57
CA VAL A 41 -3.14 -51.37 -19.08
C VAL A 41 -2.40 -50.10 -19.47
N THR A 42 -2.75 -49.50 -20.61
CA THR A 42 -2.19 -48.22 -21.10
C THR A 42 -3.30 -47.19 -21.20
N PRO A 43 -3.76 -46.60 -20.07
CA PRO A 43 -4.77 -45.56 -20.11
C PRO A 43 -4.14 -44.30 -20.72
N VAL A 44 -4.18 -44.20 -22.04
CA VAL A 44 -4.01 -42.95 -22.74
C VAL A 44 -5.25 -42.13 -22.40
N SER A 45 -5.13 -41.25 -21.41
CA SER A 45 -6.19 -40.29 -21.10
C SER A 45 -6.62 -39.59 -22.41
N PRO A 46 -7.92 -39.31 -22.64
CA PRO A 46 -8.40 -38.63 -23.85
C PRO A 46 -7.74 -37.26 -24.10
N LEU A 47 -6.97 -36.77 -23.11
CA LEU A 47 -6.30 -35.48 -23.07
C LEU A 47 -4.76 -35.60 -23.25
N GLY A 48 -4.23 -36.80 -23.46
CA GLY A 48 -2.78 -37.07 -23.46
C GLY A 48 -2.14 -36.93 -22.08
N ASP A 49 -0.81 -36.98 -22.03
CA ASP A 49 -0.02 -36.63 -20.84
C ASP A 49 -0.18 -35.13 -20.56
N TRP A 50 -1.30 -34.74 -19.94
CA TRP A 50 -1.47 -33.38 -19.45
C TRP A 50 -0.45 -33.16 -18.34
N ARG A 51 0.67 -32.55 -18.71
CA ARG A 51 1.63 -31.98 -17.78
C ARG A 51 1.26 -30.51 -17.64
N PRO A 52 0.97 -30.00 -16.42
CA PRO A 52 0.81 -28.58 -16.24
C PRO A 52 2.07 -27.91 -16.79
N GLU A 53 1.90 -26.93 -17.67
CA GLU A 53 3.01 -26.10 -18.11
C GLU A 53 3.63 -25.52 -16.85
N SER A 54 4.85 -25.96 -16.53
CA SER A 54 5.52 -25.56 -15.31
C SER A 54 5.68 -24.05 -15.40
N ALA A 55 5.19 -23.33 -14.38
CA ALA A 55 5.26 -21.88 -14.35
C ALA A 55 6.71 -21.47 -14.63
N LYS A 56 6.96 -20.80 -15.75
CA LYS A 56 8.28 -20.25 -16.08
C LYS A 56 8.60 -19.18 -15.05
N VAL A 57 9.26 -19.58 -13.97
CA VAL A 57 9.76 -18.65 -12.96
C VAL A 57 10.92 -17.89 -13.59
N LEU A 58 10.72 -16.60 -13.85
CA LEU A 58 11.77 -15.74 -14.36
C LEU A 58 13.01 -15.77 -13.45
N PRO A 59 14.23 -15.63 -13.99
CA PRO A 59 15.43 -15.47 -13.17
C PRO A 59 15.28 -14.31 -12.17
N PRO A 60 15.85 -14.41 -10.95
CA PRO A 60 15.78 -13.35 -9.94
C PRO A 60 16.07 -11.92 -10.43
N PRO A 61 17.07 -11.65 -11.31
CA PRO A 61 17.31 -10.29 -11.80
C PRO A 61 16.16 -9.77 -12.69
N LEU A 62 15.57 -10.62 -13.52
CA LEU A 62 14.46 -10.25 -14.42
C LEU A 62 13.15 -9.98 -13.64
N ARG A 63 12.95 -10.66 -12.52
CA ARG A 63 11.83 -10.38 -11.61
C ARG A 63 11.94 -9.00 -10.96
N LYS A 64 13.14 -8.62 -10.52
CA LYS A 64 13.38 -7.29 -9.91
C LYS A 64 13.09 -6.15 -10.90
N THR A 65 13.47 -6.30 -12.16
CA THR A 65 13.19 -5.28 -13.19
C THR A 65 11.70 -5.14 -13.49
N LEU A 66 10.95 -6.24 -13.50
CA LEU A 66 9.49 -6.21 -13.68
C LEU A 66 8.77 -5.52 -12.53
N TYR A 67 9.19 -5.78 -11.29
CA TYR A 67 8.61 -5.12 -10.11
C TYR A 67 8.96 -3.64 -10.02
N ALA A 68 10.11 -3.23 -10.56
CA ALA A 68 10.46 -1.81 -10.66
C ALA A 68 9.70 -1.08 -11.78
N ALA A 69 9.27 -1.80 -12.82
CA ALA A 69 8.55 -1.23 -13.96
C ALA A 69 7.05 -1.01 -13.69
N VAL A 70 6.50 -1.67 -12.67
CA VAL A 70 5.07 -1.60 -12.34
C VAL A 70 4.91 -0.98 -10.96
N ASP A 71 4.42 0.26 -10.90
CA ASP A 71 3.99 0.90 -9.66
C ASP A 71 2.53 0.47 -9.35
N PRO A 72 2.28 -0.35 -8.32
CA PRO A 72 0.94 -0.84 -7.99
C PRO A 72 0.03 0.26 -7.41
N PHE A 73 0.59 1.35 -6.92
CA PHE A 73 -0.15 2.47 -6.33
C PHE A 73 -0.44 3.56 -7.37
N ASN A 74 0.29 3.58 -8.48
CA ASN A 74 0.12 4.53 -9.56
C ASN A 74 -0.01 3.82 -10.93
N ARG A 75 -1.09 3.04 -11.10
CA ARG A 75 -1.41 2.26 -12.32
C ARG A 75 -1.81 3.10 -13.55
N GLY A 76 -1.51 4.40 -13.55
CA GLY A 76 -1.62 5.27 -14.72
C GLY A 76 -0.38 5.15 -15.61
N THR A 77 -0.52 5.47 -16.89
CA THR A 77 0.60 5.51 -17.85
C THR A 77 1.82 6.20 -17.25
N ALA A 78 2.90 5.43 -17.17
CA ALA A 78 4.28 5.79 -16.84
C ALA A 78 4.49 7.18 -16.26
N MET A 79 4.94 7.23 -15.00
CA MET A 79 5.77 8.32 -14.52
C MET A 79 6.76 8.73 -15.61
N ALA A 80 6.74 10.02 -15.96
CA ALA A 80 7.81 10.64 -16.69
C ALA A 80 9.12 10.17 -16.05
N VAL A 81 9.99 9.58 -16.88
CA VAL A 81 11.36 9.27 -16.50
C VAL A 81 11.95 10.54 -15.85
N PRO A 82 12.60 10.47 -14.67
CA PRO A 82 13.35 11.60 -14.16
C PRO A 82 14.44 11.93 -15.19
N GLY A 83 14.24 13.01 -15.96
CA GLY A 83 15.09 13.36 -17.10
C GLY A 83 14.47 13.17 -18.49
N ALA A 84 13.20 12.77 -18.62
CA ALA A 84 12.43 13.07 -19.82
C ALA A 84 12.24 14.59 -19.86
N GLN A 85 13.22 15.29 -20.42
CA GLN A 85 13.12 16.72 -20.65
C GLN A 85 11.84 16.96 -21.43
N ALA A 86 10.91 17.69 -20.81
CA ALA A 86 9.79 18.27 -21.52
C ALA A 86 10.40 19.03 -22.69
N GLY A 87 10.25 18.52 -23.91
CA GLY A 87 10.80 19.15 -25.10
C GLY A 87 10.17 20.54 -25.24
N GLY A 88 10.93 21.59 -24.97
CA GLY A 88 10.47 22.97 -25.09
C GLY A 88 11.55 23.95 -24.62
N THR A 89 11.62 25.11 -25.27
CA THR A 89 12.51 26.20 -24.85
C THR A 89 11.88 26.95 -23.68
N VAL A 90 12.68 27.42 -22.72
CA VAL A 90 12.16 28.26 -21.62
C VAL A 90 11.53 29.52 -22.21
N THR A 91 10.31 29.84 -21.79
CA THR A 91 9.60 31.01 -22.30
C THR A 91 10.29 32.30 -21.84
N SER A 92 10.29 33.31 -22.71
CA SER A 92 10.70 34.68 -22.41
C SER A 92 9.51 35.62 -22.20
N LEU A 93 8.28 35.08 -22.19
CA LEU A 93 7.07 35.85 -21.94
C LEU A 93 7.08 36.40 -20.50
N THR A 94 6.54 37.60 -20.33
CA THR A 94 6.34 38.23 -19.01
C THR A 94 5.13 37.61 -18.31
N LEU A 95 5.23 36.31 -18.02
CA LEU A 95 4.24 35.54 -17.29
C LEU A 95 4.84 35.05 -15.98
N VAL A 96 4.05 35.00 -14.93
CA VAL A 96 4.47 34.48 -13.63
C VAL A 96 3.59 33.29 -13.25
N LEU A 97 4.22 32.13 -13.03
CA LEU A 97 3.55 30.93 -12.55
C LEU A 97 3.57 30.90 -11.02
N PHE A 98 2.37 30.92 -10.40
CA PHE A 98 2.22 30.90 -8.94
C PHE A 98 1.99 29.49 -8.38
N GLY A 99 1.41 28.61 -9.19
CA GLY A 99 1.14 27.24 -8.74
C GLY A 99 0.57 26.36 -9.82
N THR A 100 0.75 25.06 -9.63
CA THR A 100 0.22 24.00 -10.49
C THR A 100 -0.51 22.98 -9.63
N ARG A 101 -1.53 22.36 -10.20
CA ARG A 101 -2.18 21.18 -9.64
C ARG A 101 -2.41 20.19 -10.77
N GLY A 102 -1.57 19.18 -10.84
CA GLY A 102 -1.76 18.03 -11.73
C GLY A 102 -2.83 17.09 -11.18
N LEU A 103 -3.62 16.51 -12.06
CA LEU A 103 -4.51 15.37 -11.78
C LEU A 103 -3.89 14.09 -12.37
N PRO A 104 -4.02 12.94 -11.70
CA PRO A 104 -3.69 11.66 -12.31
C PRO A 104 -4.48 11.47 -13.61
N GLY A 105 -3.79 11.24 -14.74
CA GLY A 105 -4.43 11.07 -16.05
C GLY A 105 -4.27 12.23 -17.05
N GLY A 106 -3.38 13.19 -16.80
CA GLY A 106 -2.96 14.19 -17.81
C GLY A 106 -3.77 15.49 -17.84
N GLY A 107 -4.67 15.68 -16.86
CA GLY A 107 -5.32 16.96 -16.62
C GLY A 107 -4.60 17.79 -15.55
N GLY A 108 -4.87 19.09 -15.50
CA GLY A 108 -4.33 19.97 -14.47
C GLY A 108 -4.85 21.40 -14.57
N SER A 109 -4.65 22.16 -13.50
CA SER A 109 -4.91 23.61 -13.47
C SER A 109 -3.66 24.35 -13.03
N ALA A 110 -3.36 25.47 -13.67
CA ALA A 110 -2.25 26.35 -13.32
C ALA A 110 -2.76 27.74 -12.95
N ILE A 111 -2.09 28.39 -12.00
CA ILE A 111 -2.34 29.78 -11.62
C ILE A 111 -1.25 30.63 -12.25
N ILE A 112 -1.63 31.44 -13.24
CA ILE A 112 -0.71 32.26 -14.02
C ILE A 112 -1.17 33.71 -13.92
N ALA A 113 -0.23 34.63 -13.75
CA ALA A 113 -0.48 36.04 -13.96
C ALA A 113 0.17 36.52 -15.26
N GLY A 114 -0.58 37.35 -15.99
CA GLY A 114 -0.10 38.07 -17.15
C GLY A 114 0.72 39.31 -16.78
N GLU A 115 1.03 40.12 -17.79
CA GLU A 115 1.67 41.43 -17.63
C GLU A 115 0.83 42.39 -16.75
N ASP A 116 -0.48 42.19 -16.71
CA ASP A 116 -1.42 42.91 -15.86
C ASP A 116 -1.31 42.56 -14.36
N GLY A 117 -0.54 41.53 -14.01
CA GLY A 117 -0.36 41.05 -12.65
C GLY A 117 -1.59 40.37 -12.05
N VAL A 118 -2.66 40.15 -12.83
CA VAL A 118 -3.89 39.52 -12.36
C VAL A 118 -3.72 38.01 -12.38
N GLN A 119 -3.80 37.37 -11.21
CA GLN A 119 -3.72 35.91 -11.11
C GLN A 119 -5.03 35.26 -11.56
N GLN A 120 -4.95 34.38 -12.55
CA GLN A 120 -6.10 33.61 -13.04
C GLN A 120 -5.78 32.12 -13.09
N VAL A 121 -6.84 31.30 -13.05
CA VAL A 121 -6.73 29.85 -13.12
C VAL A 121 -6.98 29.40 -14.55
N TYR A 122 -6.00 28.71 -15.14
CA TYR A 122 -6.06 28.16 -16.50
C TYR A 122 -6.01 26.63 -16.47
N ARG A 123 -6.70 26.00 -17.41
CA ARG A 123 -6.65 24.56 -17.69
C ARG A 123 -5.93 24.28 -19.01
N ALA A 124 -5.51 23.03 -19.19
CA ALA A 124 -4.98 22.59 -20.48
C ALA A 124 -5.99 22.87 -21.60
N GLY A 125 -5.55 23.57 -22.63
CA GLY A 125 -6.36 24.08 -23.75
C GLY A 125 -6.72 25.57 -23.64
N ASP A 126 -6.68 26.16 -22.45
CA ASP A 126 -7.07 27.56 -22.27
C ASP A 126 -6.01 28.53 -22.83
N GLU A 127 -6.49 29.67 -23.34
CA GLU A 127 -5.63 30.76 -23.79
C GLU A 127 -5.22 31.63 -22.59
N VAL A 128 -3.91 31.74 -22.36
CA VAL A 128 -3.33 32.49 -21.22
C VAL A 128 -3.13 33.96 -21.58
N THR A 129 -2.69 34.22 -22.82
CA THR A 129 -2.51 35.56 -23.41
C THR A 129 -2.68 35.42 -24.93
N PRO A 130 -2.96 36.49 -25.69
CA PRO A 130 -3.24 36.39 -27.13
C PRO A 130 -2.20 35.57 -27.90
N GLY A 131 -2.65 34.44 -28.48
CA GLY A 131 -1.80 33.54 -29.27
C GLY A 131 -0.95 32.54 -28.47
N VAL A 132 -1.18 32.41 -27.16
CA VAL A 132 -0.48 31.46 -26.29
C VAL A 132 -1.47 30.63 -25.50
N THR A 133 -1.45 29.30 -25.71
CA THR A 133 -2.34 28.36 -25.03
C THR A 133 -1.57 27.47 -24.05
N LEU A 134 -2.24 27.06 -22.97
CA LEU A 134 -1.69 26.13 -22.00
C LEU A 134 -1.78 24.70 -22.56
N ALA A 135 -0.66 24.10 -22.95
CA ALA A 135 -0.64 22.76 -23.53
C ALA A 135 -0.69 21.66 -22.45
N GLU A 136 0.17 21.77 -21.44
CA GLU A 136 0.32 20.76 -20.38
C GLU A 136 0.64 21.41 -19.03
N VAL A 137 0.17 20.79 -17.95
CA VAL A 137 0.47 21.19 -16.57
C VAL A 137 1.32 20.12 -15.91
N ALA A 138 2.59 20.42 -15.66
CA ALA A 138 3.50 19.56 -14.92
C ALA A 138 3.56 19.97 -13.44
N PHE A 139 4.37 19.25 -12.66
CA PHE A 139 4.46 19.46 -11.22
C PHE A 139 5.13 20.79 -10.85
N ASP A 140 6.18 21.20 -11.56
CA ASP A 140 7.00 22.39 -11.27
C ASP A 140 6.96 23.45 -12.38
N HIS A 141 6.37 23.11 -13.53
CA HIS A 141 6.29 23.98 -14.69
C HIS A 141 5.00 23.75 -15.48
N VAL A 142 4.71 24.66 -16.39
CA VAL A 142 3.68 24.50 -17.41
C VAL A 142 4.28 24.59 -18.80
N ALA A 143 3.74 23.82 -19.73
CA ALA A 143 4.10 23.94 -21.13
C ALA A 143 3.06 24.79 -21.85
N LEU A 144 3.52 25.86 -22.49
CA LEU A 144 2.76 26.79 -23.30
C LEU A 144 2.99 26.49 -24.78
N MET A 145 1.99 26.73 -25.61
CA MET A 145 2.09 26.62 -27.06
C MET A 145 1.96 28.02 -27.68
N ARG A 146 2.97 28.45 -28.42
CA ARG A 146 2.99 29.74 -29.12
C ARG A 146 3.42 29.53 -30.56
N ASN A 147 2.55 29.86 -31.51
CA ASN A 147 2.80 29.67 -32.96
C ASN A 147 3.23 28.22 -33.34
N GLY A 148 2.73 27.22 -32.61
CA GLY A 148 3.10 25.81 -32.80
C GLY A 148 4.43 25.39 -32.17
N ALA A 149 5.14 26.30 -31.49
CA ALA A 149 6.32 25.98 -30.68
C ALA A 149 5.94 25.77 -29.21
N LYS A 150 6.49 24.72 -28.59
CA LYS A 150 6.31 24.41 -27.16
C LYS A 150 7.34 25.17 -26.33
N GLU A 151 6.86 25.96 -25.38
CA GLU A 151 7.67 26.74 -24.45
C GLU A 151 7.37 26.35 -23.00
N LEU A 152 8.35 26.46 -22.10
CA LEU A 152 8.19 26.08 -20.70
C LEU A 152 8.21 27.30 -19.79
N LEU A 153 7.23 27.43 -18.91
CA LEU A 153 7.17 28.43 -17.84
C LEU A 153 7.32 27.72 -16.47
N TYR A 154 8.37 28.07 -15.74
CA TYR A 154 8.68 27.48 -14.43
C TYR A 154 8.13 28.36 -13.29
N ILE A 155 7.89 27.73 -12.14
CA ILE A 155 7.55 28.46 -10.91
C ILE A 155 8.78 29.21 -10.38
N ASP A 156 8.62 30.50 -10.08
CA ASP A 156 9.70 31.31 -9.50
C ASP A 156 9.88 30.99 -8.01
N GLN A 157 10.97 30.29 -7.68
CA GLN A 157 11.35 29.96 -6.31
C GLN A 157 12.46 30.86 -5.75
N SER A 158 12.77 31.97 -6.43
CA SER A 158 13.86 32.89 -6.05
C SER A 158 13.55 33.73 -4.80
N GLY A 159 12.31 33.67 -4.30
CA GLY A 159 11.92 34.32 -3.07
C GLY A 159 12.76 33.85 -1.89
N LYS A 160 13.17 34.79 -1.03
CA LYS A 160 13.86 34.47 0.22
C LYS A 160 12.97 33.52 1.02
N ALA A 161 13.38 32.25 1.12
CA ALA A 161 12.66 31.27 1.92
C ALA A 161 12.43 31.88 3.31
N PRO A 162 11.20 31.84 3.85
CA PRO A 162 10.94 32.33 5.20
C PRO A 162 11.97 31.70 6.14
N SER A 163 12.74 32.54 6.82
CA SER A 163 13.69 32.04 7.83
C SER A 163 12.89 31.21 8.82
N ALA A 164 13.27 29.94 8.98
CA ALA A 164 12.56 28.97 9.81
C ALA A 164 12.28 29.50 11.23
N GLN A 165 13.11 30.43 11.72
CA GLN A 165 12.96 31.15 12.99
C GLN A 165 11.58 31.82 13.18
N GLY A 166 10.90 32.25 12.11
CA GLY A 166 9.58 32.89 12.21
C GLY A 166 8.39 31.90 12.18
N LEU A 167 8.51 30.79 11.46
CA LEU A 167 7.44 29.79 11.34
C LEU A 167 7.42 28.78 12.49
N VAL A 168 8.57 28.46 13.11
CA VAL A 168 8.59 27.61 14.33
C VAL A 168 7.92 28.29 15.53
N ALA A 169 7.84 29.62 15.55
CA ALA A 169 7.14 30.36 16.61
C ALA A 169 5.61 30.35 16.45
N ALA A 170 5.11 30.19 15.22
CA ALA A 170 3.68 30.30 14.91
C ALA A 170 2.92 28.96 15.03
N ASN A 171 3.58 27.82 14.78
CA ASN A 171 3.00 26.49 15.02
C ASN A 171 4.10 25.43 15.21
N PRO A 172 4.60 25.22 16.44
CA PRO A 172 5.61 24.21 16.70
C PRO A 172 4.99 22.81 16.63
N VAL A 173 5.05 22.19 15.45
CA VAL A 173 4.95 20.74 15.34
C VAL A 173 6.30 20.17 15.74
N ALA A 174 6.34 19.48 16.88
CA ALA A 174 7.52 18.72 17.29
C ALA A 174 7.90 17.75 16.14
N PRO A 175 9.17 17.71 15.71
CA PRO A 175 9.60 16.78 14.67
C PRO A 175 9.17 15.35 15.04
N PRO A 176 8.65 14.54 14.10
CA PRO A 176 8.49 13.11 14.35
C PRO A 176 9.86 12.56 14.72
N ALA A 177 9.93 11.82 15.82
CA ALA A 177 11.14 11.17 16.32
C ALA A 177 11.56 10.04 15.36
N GLY A 178 12.08 10.43 14.18
CA GLY A 178 12.80 9.56 13.28
C GLY A 178 14.27 9.59 13.64
N ALA A 179 14.70 8.57 14.39
CA ALA A 179 16.05 8.01 14.43
C ALA A 179 17.21 9.00 14.13
N ALA A 180 17.41 9.99 15.01
CA ALA A 180 18.70 10.66 15.12
C ALA A 180 19.46 10.04 16.30
N VAL A 181 20.38 9.16 15.95
CA VAL A 181 21.47 8.69 16.78
C VAL A 181 22.30 9.91 17.15
N ASN A 182 22.01 10.58 18.27
CA ASN A 182 22.86 11.57 18.92
C ASN A 182 22.43 11.71 20.39
N ALA A 183 22.99 10.86 21.25
CA ALA A 183 23.30 11.26 22.60
C ALA A 183 24.55 12.18 22.58
N PRO A 184 24.85 12.96 23.61
CA PRO A 184 23.98 13.70 24.53
C PRO A 184 24.38 15.19 24.64
N ALA A 185 23.46 16.07 25.01
CA ALA A 185 23.83 17.37 25.56
C ALA A 185 22.75 17.87 26.53
N GLY A 186 23.03 17.73 27.83
CA GLY A 186 22.37 18.53 28.87
C GLY A 186 21.18 17.91 29.61
N GLY A 187 21.43 16.80 30.32
CA GLY A 187 20.88 16.61 31.67
C GLY A 187 19.39 16.33 31.83
N VAL A 188 18.93 15.15 31.42
CA VAL A 188 17.95 14.38 32.22
C VAL A 188 18.50 12.97 32.30
N GLY A 189 18.80 12.50 33.50
CA GLY A 189 19.18 11.10 33.70
C GLY A 189 18.15 10.24 33.00
N ALA A 190 18.59 9.27 32.20
CA ALA A 190 17.71 8.26 31.64
C ALA A 190 16.74 7.85 32.75
N LEU A 191 15.44 8.07 32.53
CA LEU A 191 14.43 7.97 33.57
C LEU A 191 14.59 6.60 34.24
N SER A 192 15.21 6.58 35.41
CA SER A 192 15.49 5.34 36.10
C SER A 192 14.16 4.81 36.61
N VAL A 193 14.01 3.48 36.66
CA VAL A 193 12.79 2.86 37.15
C VAL A 193 12.48 3.33 38.57
N ASP A 194 13.51 3.48 39.40
CA ASP A 194 13.41 4.03 40.74
C ASP A 194 12.87 5.47 40.75
N ALA A 195 13.35 6.34 39.85
CA ALA A 195 12.86 7.70 39.72
C ALA A 195 11.42 7.74 39.19
N ALA A 196 11.07 6.89 38.22
CA ALA A 196 9.71 6.77 37.72
C ALA A 196 8.73 6.30 38.82
N ARG A 197 9.10 5.28 39.60
CA ARG A 197 8.27 4.73 40.67
C ARG A 197 8.06 5.68 41.85
N ARG A 198 9.07 6.50 42.18
CA ARG A 198 8.97 7.48 43.27
C ARG A 198 8.43 8.83 42.83
N GLY A 199 8.61 9.17 41.55
CA GLY A 199 8.30 10.49 41.00
C GLY A 199 6.98 10.57 40.22
N ILE A 200 6.31 9.44 39.98
CA ILE A 200 5.04 9.37 39.26
C ILE A 200 4.07 8.50 40.06
N SER A 201 2.92 9.05 40.41
CA SER A 201 1.81 8.30 41.00
C SER A 201 0.64 8.22 40.03
N PHE A 202 -0.07 7.10 40.07
CA PHE A 202 -1.25 6.85 39.24
C PHE A 202 -2.46 6.68 40.14
N GLY A 203 -3.51 7.47 39.91
CA GLY A 203 -4.77 7.40 40.64
C GLY A 203 -5.94 7.11 39.70
N PRO A 204 -6.96 6.33 40.11
CA PRO A 204 -8.13 6.12 39.27
C PRO A 204 -8.90 7.43 39.07
N ARG A 205 -9.14 7.82 37.81
CA ARG A 205 -10.01 8.95 37.47
C ARG A 205 -11.40 8.42 37.17
N ALA A 206 -12.39 8.82 37.97
CA ALA A 206 -13.80 8.51 37.73
C ALA A 206 -14.54 9.73 37.17
N GLU A 207 -15.33 9.52 36.13
CA GLU A 207 -16.19 10.52 35.52
C GLU A 207 -17.61 9.93 35.45
N SER A 208 -18.60 10.63 36.00
CA SER A 208 -19.99 10.14 36.08
C SER A 208 -20.15 8.74 36.71
N GLY A 209 -19.32 8.41 37.71
CA GLY A 209 -19.36 7.12 38.42
C GLY A 209 -18.73 5.94 37.66
N ARG A 210 -18.10 6.16 36.51
CA ARG A 210 -17.32 5.15 35.78
C ARG A 210 -15.84 5.53 35.75
N ILE A 211 -14.95 4.55 35.89
CA ILE A 211 -13.50 4.77 35.76
C ILE A 211 -13.20 5.00 34.28
N VAL A 212 -12.65 6.17 33.96
CA VAL A 212 -12.33 6.60 32.59
C VAL A 212 -10.84 6.50 32.26
N GLY A 213 -10.00 6.23 33.27
CA GLY A 213 -8.57 6.06 33.10
C GLY A 213 -7.79 6.24 34.40
N LEU A 214 -6.47 6.39 34.27
CA LEU A 214 -5.56 6.68 35.38
C LEU A 214 -5.04 8.11 35.26
N GLU A 215 -5.37 8.96 36.22
CA GLU A 215 -4.77 10.28 36.35
C GLU A 215 -3.31 10.13 36.74
N VAL A 216 -2.43 10.84 36.03
CA VAL A 216 -0.99 10.83 36.30
C VAL A 216 -0.65 12.06 37.14
N LEU A 217 -0.11 11.84 38.33
CA LEU A 217 0.27 12.91 39.24
C LEU A 217 1.80 12.91 39.45
N PRO A 218 2.45 14.08 39.41
CA PRO A 218 3.84 14.19 39.78
C PRO A 218 4.00 13.94 41.29
N THR A 219 5.10 13.30 41.67
CA THR A 219 5.50 13.11 43.06
C THR A 219 6.96 13.56 43.23
N GLY A 220 7.32 14.07 44.41
CA GLY A 220 8.64 14.65 44.64
C GLY A 220 8.88 15.94 43.84
N ASP A 221 10.03 16.04 43.18
CA ASP A 221 10.48 17.19 42.37
C ASP A 221 9.88 17.21 40.94
N GLY A 222 9.09 16.20 40.58
CA GLY A 222 8.39 16.11 39.30
C GLY A 222 9.33 15.99 38.08
N SER A 223 10.61 15.70 38.29
CA SER A 223 11.60 15.51 37.22
C SER A 223 11.28 14.26 36.40
N ALA A 224 10.90 13.18 37.06
CA ALA A 224 10.47 11.93 36.42
C ALA A 224 9.19 12.11 35.57
N PHE A 225 8.20 12.82 36.11
CA PHE A 225 6.94 13.12 35.43
C PHE A 225 7.17 13.90 34.14
N ARG A 226 8.00 14.96 34.19
CA ARG A 226 8.36 15.75 33.00
C ARG A 226 9.27 14.97 32.06
N GLY A 227 10.21 14.18 32.58
CA GLY A 227 11.11 13.34 31.81
C GLY A 227 10.40 12.25 31.00
N ALA A 228 9.26 11.76 31.50
CA ALA A 228 8.37 10.85 30.77
C ALA A 228 7.45 11.56 29.74
N GLY A 229 7.46 12.89 29.68
CA GLY A 229 6.63 13.67 28.74
C GLY A 229 5.18 13.91 29.20
N PHE A 230 4.85 13.60 30.45
CA PHE A 230 3.52 13.87 31.01
C PHE A 230 3.33 15.36 31.34
N GLN A 231 2.07 15.80 31.28
CA GLN A 231 1.63 17.12 31.71
C GLN A 231 0.53 17.02 32.78
N PRO A 232 0.41 18.01 33.68
CA PRO A 232 -0.63 18.00 34.70
C PRO A 232 -2.02 17.88 34.06
N GLY A 233 -2.82 16.94 34.58
CA GLY A 233 -4.16 16.64 34.03
C GLY A 233 -4.18 15.57 32.94
N ASP A 234 -3.04 14.96 32.60
CA ASP A 234 -3.01 13.80 31.72
C ASP A 234 -3.72 12.60 32.38
N VAL A 235 -4.66 12.00 31.63
CA VAL A 235 -5.37 10.77 32.02
C VAL A 235 -4.99 9.65 31.06
N VAL A 236 -4.32 8.63 31.54
CA VAL A 236 -3.99 7.43 30.76
C VAL A 236 -5.26 6.65 30.47
N THR A 237 -5.58 6.51 29.19
CA THR A 237 -6.75 5.76 28.69
C THR A 237 -6.38 4.41 28.11
N ALA A 238 -5.13 4.20 27.70
CA ALA A 238 -4.64 2.91 27.23
C ALA A 238 -3.14 2.70 27.49
N VAL A 239 -2.72 1.46 27.67
CA VAL A 239 -1.33 1.03 27.85
C VAL A 239 -1.06 -0.12 26.89
N ASP A 240 -0.04 0.02 26.04
CA ASP A 240 0.31 -0.89 24.94
C ASP A 240 -0.91 -1.29 24.08
N GLY A 241 -1.79 -0.32 23.83
CA GLY A 241 -3.02 -0.49 23.06
C GLY A 241 -4.18 -1.15 23.81
N LYS A 242 -4.01 -1.56 25.08
CA LYS A 242 -5.09 -2.08 25.92
C LYS A 242 -5.78 -0.94 26.68
N PRO A 243 -7.11 -0.80 26.58
CA PRO A 243 -7.83 0.27 27.29
C PRO A 243 -7.81 0.05 28.79
N VAL A 244 -7.64 1.13 29.54
CA VAL A 244 -7.71 1.12 31.01
C VAL A 244 -9.16 1.39 31.42
N THR A 245 -9.80 0.39 32.02
CA THR A 245 -11.23 0.45 32.37
C THR A 245 -11.50 0.24 33.85
N GLY A 246 -10.49 -0.12 34.65
CA GLY A 246 -10.63 -0.30 36.10
C GLY A 246 -9.37 0.03 36.90
N ALA A 247 -9.54 0.17 38.23
CA ALA A 247 -8.45 0.49 39.15
C ALA A 247 -7.37 -0.61 39.22
N GLY A 248 -7.72 -1.86 38.89
CA GLY A 248 -6.77 -2.99 38.82
C GLY A 248 -5.76 -2.86 37.66
N ASP A 249 -6.08 -2.10 36.62
CA ASP A 249 -5.22 -1.92 35.44
C ASP A 249 -4.02 -0.99 35.75
N GLY A 250 -4.15 -0.13 36.77
CA GLY A 250 -3.05 0.72 37.25
C GLY A 250 -1.90 -0.08 37.86
N ALA A 251 -2.21 -1.18 38.55
CA ALA A 251 -1.20 -2.10 39.05
C ALA A 251 -0.49 -2.86 37.90
N MET A 252 -1.21 -3.15 36.81
CA MET A 252 -0.60 -3.74 35.61
C MET A 252 0.38 -2.78 34.94
N LEU A 253 0.02 -1.49 34.81
CA LEU A 253 0.93 -0.46 34.30
C LEU A 253 2.18 -0.33 35.18
N ALA A 254 2.00 -0.27 36.51
CA ALA A 254 3.11 -0.23 37.46
C ALA A 254 4.04 -1.46 37.35
N GLY A 255 3.48 -2.64 37.06
CA GLY A 255 4.23 -3.88 36.82
C GLY A 255 4.88 -3.98 35.42
N ALA A 256 4.32 -3.30 34.42
CA ALA A 256 4.85 -3.22 33.05
C ALA A 256 6.06 -2.27 32.95
N LEU A 257 6.15 -1.29 33.86
CA LEU A 257 7.28 -0.38 34.02
C LEU A 257 8.49 -1.15 34.62
N ARG A 258 9.19 -1.89 33.76
CA ARG A 258 10.42 -2.65 34.07
C ARG A 258 11.68 -1.90 33.60
N PRO A 259 12.85 -2.16 34.20
CA PRO A 259 14.10 -1.57 33.73
C PRO A 259 14.39 -1.96 32.29
N GLY A 260 14.75 -1.00 31.45
CA GLY A 260 14.99 -1.18 30.02
C GLY A 260 13.74 -1.39 29.16
N ALA A 261 12.54 -1.36 29.73
CA ALA A 261 11.30 -1.47 28.95
C ALA A 261 10.92 -0.13 28.32
N SER A 262 10.37 -0.19 27.10
CA SER A 262 9.66 0.91 26.46
C SER A 262 8.17 0.59 26.47
N VAL A 263 7.37 1.43 27.13
CA VAL A 263 5.93 1.26 27.26
C VAL A 263 5.23 2.37 26.48
N SER A 264 4.28 2.00 25.61
CA SER A 264 3.49 2.98 24.85
C SER A 264 2.18 3.26 25.57
N VAL A 265 1.93 4.50 25.93
CA VAL A 265 0.77 4.92 26.71
C VAL A 265 -0.06 5.91 25.91
N THR A 266 -1.38 5.73 25.85
CA THR A 266 -2.29 6.75 25.30
C THR A 266 -2.82 7.59 26.43
N VAL A 267 -2.59 8.90 26.37
CA VAL A 267 -3.08 9.88 27.35
C VAL A 267 -4.16 10.77 26.74
N ARG A 268 -5.13 11.13 27.55
CA ARG A 268 -6.11 12.18 27.27
C ARG A 268 -5.65 13.47 27.96
N ARG A 269 -5.41 14.50 27.17
CA ARG A 269 -5.01 15.84 27.60
C ARG A 269 -6.09 16.84 27.19
N GLY A 270 -6.94 17.23 28.13
CA GLY A 270 -8.19 17.92 27.81
C GLY A 270 -9.07 17.05 26.90
N ASP A 271 -9.36 17.56 25.70
CA ASP A 271 -10.20 16.87 24.70
C ASP A 271 -9.41 16.07 23.66
N ARG A 272 -8.06 16.03 23.75
CA ARG A 272 -7.19 15.36 22.77
C ARG A 272 -6.66 14.05 23.33
N GLN A 273 -6.58 13.00 22.51
CA GLN A 273 -5.84 11.77 22.81
C GLN A 273 -4.47 11.81 22.12
N LEU A 274 -3.41 11.54 22.88
CA LEU A 274 -2.03 11.55 22.41
C LEU A 274 -1.30 10.26 22.82
N PRO A 275 -0.58 9.59 21.91
CA PRO A 275 0.34 8.53 22.26
C PRO A 275 1.65 9.10 22.82
N LEU A 276 2.12 8.56 23.95
CA LEU A 276 3.41 8.87 24.59
C LEU A 276 4.20 7.56 24.77
N ALA A 277 5.49 7.59 24.41
CA ALA A 277 6.40 6.47 24.65
C ALA A 277 7.27 6.77 25.87
N ILE A 278 7.21 5.90 26.88
CA ILE A 278 8.00 6.00 28.10
C ILE A 278 9.10 4.95 28.02
N THR A 279 10.35 5.41 27.91
CA THR A 279 11.52 4.52 27.94
C THR A 279 12.19 4.62 29.30
N LEU A 280 12.28 3.48 29.99
CA LEU A 280 12.96 3.39 31.28
C LEU A 280 14.40 2.93 31.09
N ALA A 281 15.33 3.56 31.79
CA ALA A 281 16.70 3.09 31.85
C ALA A 281 16.76 1.67 32.47
N PRO A 282 17.72 0.83 32.05
CA PRO A 282 17.98 -0.47 32.70
C PRO A 282 18.44 -0.32 34.16
#